data_AF-A0A3D1CF62-F1
#
_entry.id   AF-A0A3D1CF62-F1
#
_cell.length_a   1.000
_cell.length_b   1.000
_cell.length_c   1.000
_cell.angle_alpha   90.00
_cell.angle_beta   90.00
_cell.angle_gamma   90.00
#
_symmetry.space_group_name_H-M   'P 1'
#
loop_
_entity.id
_entity.type
_entity.pdbx_description
1 polymer ?
#
loop_
_entity_poly.entity_id
_entity_poly.type
_entity_poly.pdbx_seq_one_letter_code
_entity_poly.pdbx_strand_id
1 'polypeptide(L)'
;MEIILLVVLGFAGGFFTSKKYQERKYAVHIGEQIVNDVLNVSLSDNDYALLSNVTLPVLDTNNREGTSQVDHILISSRGLFVIETKFYRGSIVGTADSKNWYQYTS
;
A
#
# COMPACT_ATOMS: atom_id res chain seq x y z
N MET A 1 20.04 39.12 6.73
CA MET A 1 19.79 38.56 5.38
C MET A 1 20.25 37.11 5.30
N GLU A 2 21.44 36.78 5.83
CA GLU A 2 21.97 35.41 5.75
C GLU A 2 21.05 34.36 6.38
N ILE A 3 20.58 34.55 7.62
CA ILE A 3 19.70 33.57 8.33
C ILE A 3 18.32 33.40 7.69
N ILE A 4 17.80 34.42 7.00
CA ILE A 4 16.44 34.35 6.42
C ILE A 4 16.42 33.38 5.23
N LEU A 5 17.51 33.30 4.46
CA LEU A 5 17.57 32.52 3.24
C LEU A 5 17.48 31.01 3.50
N LEU A 6 18.27 30.49 4.45
CA LEU A 6 18.22 29.08 4.83
C LEU A 6 16.93 28.68 5.55
N VAL A 7 16.27 29.61 6.25
CA VAL A 7 14.94 29.38 6.82
C VAL A 7 13.91 29.22 5.70
N VAL A 8 13.87 30.13 4.72
CA VAL A 8 12.97 30.05 3.57
C VAL A 8 13.22 28.80 2.74
N LEU A 9 14.48 28.44 2.48
CA LEU A 9 14.85 27.21 1.78
C LEU A 9 14.44 25.96 2.56
N GLY A 10 14.55 25.96 3.89
CA GLY A 10 14.09 24.88 4.75
C GLY A 10 12.57 24.68 4.68
N PHE A 11 11.80 25.77 4.74
CA PHE A 11 10.34 25.70 4.60
C PHE A 11 9.90 25.27 3.20
N ALA A 12 10.52 25.83 2.15
CA ALA A 12 10.25 25.42 0.78
C ALA A 12 10.57 23.92 0.58
N GLY A 13 11.74 23.47 1.05
CA GLY A 13 12.15 22.07 1.02
C GLY A 13 11.15 21.17 1.75
N GLY A 14 10.74 21.52 2.97
CA GLY A 14 9.73 20.80 3.75
C GLY A 14 8.36 20.74 3.05
N PHE A 15 7.93 21.82 2.40
CA PHE A 15 6.69 21.85 1.64
C PHE A 15 6.71 20.89 0.45
N PHE A 16 7.78 20.90 -0.36
CA PHE A 16 7.90 20.02 -1.52
C PHE A 16 8.03 18.54 -1.14
N THR A 17 8.79 18.22 -0.08
CA THR A 17 8.89 16.83 0.41
C THR A 17 7.56 16.33 0.97
N SER A 18 6.84 17.17 1.74
CA SER A 18 5.52 16.86 2.27
C SER A 18 4.52 16.61 1.12
N LYS A 19 4.49 17.47 0.11
CA LYS A 19 3.62 17.29 -1.06
C LYS A 19 3.85 15.94 -1.75
N LYS A 20 5.11 15.61 -2.05
CA LYS A 20 5.46 14.33 -2.69
C LYS A 20 5.10 13.12 -1.82
N TYR A 21 5.23 13.22 -0.49
CA TYR A 21 4.82 12.17 0.43
C TYR A 21 3.30 11.98 0.42
N GLN A 22 2.54 13.07 0.48
CA GLN A 22 1.07 13.04 0.43
C GLN A 22 0.57 12.44 -0.88
N GLU A 23 1.16 12.80 -2.02
CA GLU A 23 0.80 12.23 -3.33
C GLU A 23 0.99 10.71 -3.38
N ARG A 24 2.11 10.18 -2.86
CA ARG A 24 2.33 8.72 -2.81
C ARG A 24 1.33 8.03 -1.89
N LYS A 25 1.09 8.58 -0.71
CA LYS A 25 0.12 8.04 0.24
C LYS A 25 -1.26 8.01 -0.41
N TYR A 26 -1.69 9.11 -1.01
CA TYR A 26 -2.97 9.21 -1.71
C TYR A 26 -3.10 8.19 -2.84
N ALA A 27 -2.06 8.01 -3.66
CA ALA A 27 -2.04 7.02 -4.74
C ALA A 27 -2.20 5.58 -4.22
N VAL A 28 -1.56 5.22 -3.09
CA VAL A 28 -1.72 3.91 -2.45
C VAL A 28 -3.18 3.66 -2.06
N HIS A 29 -3.81 4.63 -1.38
CA HIS A 29 -5.19 4.49 -0.91
C HIS A 29 -6.19 4.36 -2.07
N ILE A 30 -5.95 5.05 -3.19
CA ILE A 30 -6.79 4.91 -4.40
C ILE A 30 -6.72 3.49 -4.95
N GLY A 31 -5.51 2.92 -5.03
CA GLY A 31 -5.34 1.56 -5.52
C GLY A 31 -6.14 0.55 -4.70
N GLU A 32 -5.96 0.59 -3.38
CA GLU A 32 -6.68 -0.27 -2.42
C GLU A 32 -8.21 -0.09 -2.55
N GLN A 33 -8.66 1.17 -2.69
CA GLN A 33 -10.09 1.46 -2.87
C GLN A 33 -10.66 0.85 -4.16
N ILE A 34 -9.94 0.97 -5.28
CA ILE A 34 -10.37 0.38 -6.57
C ILE A 34 -10.51 -1.14 -6.43
N VAL A 35 -9.55 -1.81 -5.79
CA VAL A 35 -9.61 -3.26 -5.57
C VAL A 35 -10.81 -3.62 -4.71
N ASN A 36 -11.02 -2.90 -3.60
CA ASN A 36 -12.16 -3.11 -2.71
C ASN A 36 -13.50 -2.95 -3.46
N ASP A 37 -13.65 -1.90 -4.27
CA ASP A 37 -14.87 -1.65 -5.03
C ASP A 37 -15.11 -2.74 -6.08
N VAL A 38 -14.07 -3.18 -6.80
CA VAL A 38 -14.15 -4.28 -7.76
C VAL A 38 -14.57 -5.59 -7.09
N LEU A 39 -14.00 -5.93 -5.93
CA LEU A 39 -14.35 -7.14 -5.19
C LEU A 39 -15.81 -7.11 -4.72
N ASN A 40 -16.27 -5.99 -4.16
CA ASN A 40 -17.65 -5.84 -3.72
C ASN A 40 -18.67 -5.93 -4.86
N VAL A 41 -18.35 -5.39 -6.04
CA VAL A 41 -19.24 -5.44 -7.21
C VAL A 41 -19.21 -6.82 -7.89
N SER A 42 -18.05 -7.48 -7.90
CA SER A 42 -17.86 -8.74 -8.63
C SER A 42 -18.37 -9.95 -7.86
N LEU A 43 -18.39 -9.89 -6.53
CA LEU A 43 -18.83 -10.97 -5.66
C LEU A 43 -20.30 -10.72 -5.28
N SER A 44 -21.21 -11.33 -6.04
CA SER A 44 -22.67 -11.17 -5.88
C SER A 44 -23.29 -12.03 -4.79
N ASP A 45 -22.60 -13.11 -4.40
CA ASP A 45 -23.11 -14.05 -3.42
C ASP A 45 -22.75 -13.56 -2.01
N ASN A 46 -23.68 -13.59 -1.05
CA ASN A 46 -23.41 -13.26 0.36
C ASN A 46 -22.55 -14.32 1.09
N ASP A 47 -21.81 -15.14 0.35
CA ASP A 47 -20.95 -16.21 0.86
C ASP A 47 -19.48 -15.76 0.92
N TYR A 48 -19.26 -14.49 1.23
CA TYR A 48 -17.93 -13.98 1.54
C TYR A 48 -17.96 -12.91 2.63
N ALA A 49 -16.82 -12.76 3.29
CA ALA A 49 -16.48 -11.62 4.11
C ALA A 49 -15.23 -10.96 3.51
N LEU A 50 -15.29 -9.65 3.28
CA LEU A 50 -14.16 -8.85 2.82
C LEU A 50 -13.72 -7.91 3.95
N LEU A 51 -12.49 -8.09 4.42
CA LEU A 51 -11.85 -7.23 5.41
C LEU A 51 -10.74 -6.45 4.73
N SER A 52 -10.81 -5.12 4.76
CA SER A 52 -9.81 -4.25 4.14
C SER A 52 -9.01 -3.50 5.21
N ASN A 53 -7.75 -3.19 4.92
CA ASN A 53 -6.82 -2.46 5.80
C ASN A 53 -6.62 -3.13 7.17
N VAL A 54 -6.33 -4.43 7.15
CA VAL A 54 -6.17 -5.23 8.37
C VAL A 54 -4.73 -5.10 8.90
N THR A 55 -4.58 -4.51 10.09
CA THR A 55 -3.29 -4.42 10.78
C THR A 55 -3.15 -5.54 11.80
N LEU A 56 -2.15 -6.39 11.61
CA LEU A 56 -1.86 -7.53 12.47
C LEU A 56 -0.63 -7.25 13.34
N PRO A 57 -0.65 -7.56 14.65
CA PRO A 57 0.56 -7.57 15.47
C PRO A 57 1.46 -8.72 15.01
N VAL A 58 2.76 -8.45 14.90
CA VAL A 58 3.77 -9.44 14.54
C VAL A 58 4.95 -9.34 15.50
N LEU A 59 5.60 -10.46 15.75
CA LEU A 59 6.89 -10.52 16.42
C LEU A 59 7.95 -10.80 15.37
N ASP A 60 9.03 -10.02 15.37
CA ASP A 60 10.19 -10.33 14.53
C ASP A 60 10.98 -11.54 15.08
N THR A 61 12.01 -11.97 14.35
CA THR A 61 12.85 -13.12 14.75
C THR A 61 13.62 -12.90 16.07
N ASN A 62 13.64 -11.67 16.60
CA ASN A 62 14.28 -11.29 17.86
C ASN A 62 13.24 -10.99 18.96
N ASN A 63 11.99 -11.43 18.80
CA ASN A 63 10.86 -11.15 19.71
C ASN A 63 10.54 -9.66 19.89
N ARG A 64 10.82 -8.81 18.89
CA ARG A 64 10.40 -7.41 18.93
C ARG A 64 9.00 -7.25 18.37
N GLU A 65 8.15 -6.53 19.10
CA GLU A 65 6.79 -6.19 18.69
C GLU A 65 6.82 -5.25 17.48
N GLY A 66 5.99 -5.57 16.50
CA GLY A 66 5.75 -4.77 15.30
C GLY A 66 4.34 -5.01 14.78
N THR A 67 4.04 -4.41 13.63
CA THR A 67 2.77 -4.64 12.94
C THR A 67 3.03 -4.84 11.45
N SER A 68 2.16 -5.61 10.81
CA SER A 68 2.08 -5.72 9.36
C SER A 68 0.66 -5.40 8.92
N GLN A 69 0.53 -4.67 7.82
CA GLN A 69 -0.76 -4.45 7.18
C GLN A 69 -0.97 -5.51 6.09
N VAL A 70 -2.23 -5.94 5.95
CA VAL A 70 -2.74 -6.69 4.82
C VAL A 70 -3.85 -5.87 4.19
N ASP A 71 -3.71 -5.56 2.89
CA ASP A 71 -4.62 -4.64 2.21
C ASP A 71 -6.04 -5.21 2.15
N HIS A 72 -6.21 -6.47 1.71
CA HIS A 72 -7.50 -7.14 1.72
C HIS A 72 -7.39 -8.62 2.10
N ILE A 73 -8.30 -9.06 2.96
CA ILE A 73 -8.55 -10.46 3.31
C ILE A 73 -9.97 -10.79 2.85
N LEU A 74 -10.07 -11.68 1.87
CA LEU A 74 -11.34 -12.22 1.38
C LEU A 74 -11.52 -13.65 1.91
N ILE A 75 -12.60 -13.89 2.65
CA ILE A 75 -12.93 -15.19 3.24
C ILE A 75 -14.22 -15.67 2.60
N SER A 76 -14.27 -16.90 2.10
CA SER A 76 -15.47 -17.52 1.52
C SER A 76 -15.49 -19.02 1.75
N SER A 77 -16.58 -19.70 1.38
CA SER A 77 -16.64 -21.17 1.33
C SER A 77 -15.56 -21.82 0.46
N ARG A 78 -14.98 -21.05 -0.48
CA ARG A 78 -13.92 -21.51 -1.40
C ARG A 78 -12.52 -21.36 -0.82
N GLY A 79 -12.36 -20.61 0.28
CA GLY A 79 -11.07 -20.41 0.94
C GLY A 79 -10.82 -18.99 1.43
N LEU A 80 -9.58 -18.76 1.86
CA LEU A 80 -9.04 -17.48 2.31
C LEU A 80 -8.05 -16.94 1.29
N PHE A 81 -8.26 -15.71 0.86
CA PHE A 81 -7.43 -15.01 -0.11
C PHE A 81 -6.85 -13.77 0.54
N VAL A 82 -5.52 -13.64 0.46
CA VAL A 82 -4.79 -12.45 0.89
C VAL A 82 -4.39 -11.69 -0.38
N ILE A 83 -4.86 -10.45 -0.49
CA ILE A 83 -4.68 -9.64 -1.69
C ILE A 83 -3.89 -8.40 -1.30
N GLU A 84 -2.72 -8.25 -1.91
CA GLU A 84 -1.84 -7.09 -1.76
C GLU A 84 -1.99 -6.19 -2.99
N THR A 85 -2.14 -4.89 -2.77
CA THR A 85 -2.34 -3.91 -3.84
C THR A 85 -1.05 -3.18 -4.19
N LYS A 86 -0.74 -3.11 -5.49
CA LYS A 86 0.37 -2.29 -6.02
C LYS A 86 -0.15 -1.36 -7.11
N PHE A 87 -0.37 -0.11 -6.74
CA PHE A 87 -0.87 0.93 -7.65
C PHE A 87 0.27 1.55 -8.48
N TYR A 88 0.91 0.72 -9.29
CA TYR A 88 2.02 1.08 -10.16
C TYR A 88 1.62 1.04 -11.63
N ARG A 89 2.33 1.82 -12.46
CA ARG A 89 2.19 1.78 -13.94
C ARG A 89 3.29 0.91 -14.55
N GLY A 90 3.04 0.39 -15.74
CA GLY A 90 4.02 -0.43 -16.46
C GLY A 90 4.01 -1.90 -16.03
N SER A 91 5.07 -2.63 -16.34
CA SER A 91 5.16 -4.07 -16.09
C SER A 91 5.89 -4.37 -14.79
N ILE A 92 5.28 -5.15 -13.91
CA ILE A 92 5.96 -5.73 -12.76
C ILE A 92 6.42 -7.15 -13.14
N VAL A 93 7.71 -7.41 -13.00
CA VAL A 93 8.35 -8.67 -13.41
C VAL A 93 9.06 -9.30 -12.21
N GLY A 94 8.70 -10.56 -11.93
CA GLY A 94 9.27 -11.36 -10.86
C GLY A 94 8.63 -12.75 -10.86
N THR A 95 9.20 -13.68 -10.11
CA THR A 95 8.63 -15.01 -9.83
C THR A 95 8.21 -15.10 -8.36
N ALA A 96 7.43 -16.12 -8.00
CA ALA A 96 7.04 -16.37 -6.62
C ALA A 96 8.26 -16.48 -5.67
N ASP A 97 9.36 -17.06 -6.13
CA ASP A 97 10.61 -17.21 -5.36
C ASP A 97 11.55 -16.00 -5.46
N SER A 98 11.19 -14.99 -6.25
CA SER A 98 12.05 -13.81 -6.44
C SER A 98 12.05 -12.93 -5.20
N LYS A 99 13.24 -12.77 -4.59
CA LYS A 99 13.44 -11.85 -3.45
C LYS A 99 13.05 -10.40 -3.78
N ASN A 100 13.25 -9.97 -5.02
CA ASN A 100 12.88 -8.64 -5.50
C ASN A 100 12.09 -8.75 -6.81
N TRP A 101 11.07 -7.92 -6.95
CA TRP A 101 10.30 -7.75 -8.18
C TRP A 101 10.64 -6.39 -8.81
N TYR A 102 10.74 -6.34 -10.14
CA TYR A 102 11.20 -5.15 -10.87
C TYR A 102 10.04 -4.50 -11.63
N GLN A 103 10.01 -3.16 -11.64
CA GLN A 103 9.03 -2.37 -12.39
C GLN A 103 9.70 -1.75 -13.64
N TYR A 104 9.09 -1.97 -14.80
CA TYR A 104 9.47 -1.33 -16.07
C TYR A 104 8.42 -0.31 -16.48
N THR A 105 8.80 0.96 -16.58
CA THR A 105 7.94 2.05 -17.05
C THR A 105 8.38 2.47 -18.45
N SER A 106 7.45 2.42 -19.42
CA SER A 106 7.63 3.01 -20.77
C SER A 106 7.45 4.52 -20.75
#